data_AF-A0AAV6TQ42-F1
#
_entry.id   AF-A0AAV6TQ42-F1
#
_cell.length_a   1.000
_cell.length_b   1.000
_cell.length_c   1.000
_cell.angle_alpha   90.00
_cell.angle_beta   90.00
_cell.angle_gamma   90.00
#
_symmetry.space_group_name_H-M   'P 1'
#
loop_
_entity.id
_entity.type
_entity.pdbx_description
1 polymer ?
#
loop_
_entity_poly.entity_id
_entity_poly.type
_entity_poly.pdbx_seq_one_letter_code
_entity_poly.pdbx_strand_id
1 'polypeptide(L)'
;MHSHVTKVVIHFLLKHELKYWILLEPQKQTTENYNEALMKVDAEMILKVSICEFLKIHLGKGMNIVFKCDGCKLNYSNQLGHKCLMMDDEEKLDKYFNVALTTFNLKHIAIDFVQDNKKLLKFITEEFFDSLDESYITDFVRKLY
;
A
#
# COMPACT_ATOMS: atom_id res chain seq x y z
N MET A 1 13.95 -3.42 -16.65
CA MET A 1 14.72 -4.09 -15.57
C MET A 1 14.30 -3.61 -14.17
N HIS A 2 13.04 -3.18 -13.98
CA HIS A 2 12.65 -2.27 -12.88
C HIS A 2 11.69 -2.89 -11.87
N SER A 3 12.12 -3.97 -11.20
CA SER A 3 11.15 -4.79 -10.47
C SER A 3 11.68 -5.42 -9.18
N HIS A 4 12.83 -5.03 -8.63
CA HIS A 4 13.30 -5.67 -7.39
C HIS A 4 13.20 -4.78 -6.15
N VAL A 5 13.54 -3.49 -6.27
CA VAL A 5 13.54 -2.58 -5.10
C VAL A 5 12.13 -2.21 -4.68
N THR A 6 11.29 -1.76 -5.61
CA THR A 6 9.87 -1.45 -5.34
C THR A 6 9.12 -2.64 -4.76
N LYS A 7 9.41 -3.81 -5.32
CA LYS A 7 8.92 -5.11 -4.89
C LYS A 7 9.30 -5.44 -3.44
N VAL A 8 10.59 -5.41 -3.14
CA VAL A 8 11.14 -5.63 -1.79
C VAL A 8 10.62 -4.62 -0.76
N VAL A 9 10.44 -3.35 -1.16
CA VAL A 9 9.92 -2.32 -0.25
C VAL A 9 8.43 -2.54 0.03
N ILE A 10 7.59 -2.77 -0.98
CA ILE A 10 6.17 -3.11 -0.79
C ILE A 10 6.05 -4.37 0.09
N HIS A 11 6.85 -5.40 -0.20
CA HIS A 11 6.91 -6.62 0.57
C HIS A 11 7.19 -6.36 2.05
N PHE A 12 8.26 -5.63 2.35
CA PHE A 12 8.68 -5.33 3.71
C PHE A 12 7.65 -4.49 4.46
N LEU A 13 7.13 -3.42 3.84
CA LEU A 13 6.18 -2.51 4.46
C LEU A 13 4.85 -3.20 4.81
N LEU A 14 4.39 -4.12 3.95
CA LEU A 14 3.12 -4.82 4.17
C LEU A 14 3.27 -6.03 5.09
N LYS A 15 4.26 -6.90 4.83
CA LYS A 15 4.41 -8.15 5.59
C LYS A 15 5.03 -7.97 6.96
N HIS A 16 5.83 -6.92 7.18
CA HIS A 16 6.42 -6.68 8.49
C HIS A 16 5.72 -5.57 9.25
N GLU A 17 5.63 -4.35 8.71
CA GLU A 17 5.09 -3.22 9.49
C GLU A 17 3.56 -3.27 9.61
N LEU A 18 2.85 -3.41 8.49
CA LEU A 18 1.39 -3.43 8.52
C LEU A 18 0.86 -4.66 9.29
N LYS A 19 1.47 -5.83 9.05
CA LYS A 19 1.24 -7.05 9.84
C LYS A 19 1.43 -6.80 11.33
N TYR A 20 2.56 -6.18 11.72
CA TYR A 20 2.86 -5.88 13.12
C TYR A 20 1.76 -5.02 13.77
N TRP A 21 1.35 -3.93 13.11
CA TRP A 21 0.33 -3.04 13.65
C TRP A 21 -1.07 -3.67 13.73
N ILE A 22 -1.47 -4.45 12.72
CA ILE A 22 -2.78 -5.12 12.71
C ILE A 22 -2.84 -6.28 13.72
N LEU A 23 -1.74 -7.04 13.88
CA LEU A 23 -1.71 -8.19 14.79
C LEU A 23 -1.57 -7.81 16.27
N LEU A 24 -1.08 -6.60 16.57
CA LEU A 24 -1.02 -6.08 17.94
C LEU A 24 -2.40 -5.69 18.52
N GLU A 25 -3.43 -5.63 17.69
CA GLU A 25 -4.78 -5.28 18.15
C GLU A 25 -5.38 -6.41 19.00
N PRO A 26 -5.79 -6.14 20.26
CA PRO A 26 -6.17 -7.16 21.24
C PRO A 26 -7.49 -7.90 20.95
N GLN A 27 -8.10 -7.71 19.78
CA GLN A 27 -9.39 -8.31 19.42
C GLN A 27 -9.21 -9.59 18.60
N LYS A 28 -8.68 -10.65 19.23
CA LYS A 28 -8.70 -12.00 18.65
C LYS A 28 -9.52 -12.94 19.53
N GLN A 29 -10.81 -12.99 19.26
CA GLN A 29 -11.66 -14.10 19.68
C GLN A 29 -12.46 -14.55 18.46
N THR A 30 -12.28 -15.78 17.98
CA THR A 30 -13.27 -16.86 18.18
C THR A 30 -12.79 -18.22 17.67
N THR A 31 -13.36 -19.25 18.30
CA THR A 31 -13.31 -20.69 18.06
C THR A 31 -14.04 -21.10 16.76
N GLU A 32 -13.40 -21.94 15.95
CA GLU A 32 -13.81 -22.31 14.59
C GLU A 32 -15.07 -23.19 14.52
N ASN A 33 -16.00 -22.84 13.62
CA ASN A 33 -17.10 -23.69 13.18
C ASN A 33 -17.15 -23.77 11.64
N TYR A 34 -17.51 -24.92 11.05
CA TYR A 34 -17.39 -25.19 9.59
C TYR A 34 -18.11 -24.19 8.66
N ASN A 35 -19.19 -23.52 9.11
CA ASN A 35 -19.88 -22.47 8.34
C ASN A 35 -19.09 -21.14 8.27
N GLU A 36 -18.05 -20.97 9.08
CA GLU A 36 -17.20 -19.79 9.07
C GLU A 36 -16.14 -19.84 7.96
N ALA A 37 -15.84 -20.99 7.37
CA ALA A 37 -14.81 -21.09 6.33
C ALA A 37 -15.20 -20.32 5.05
N LEU A 38 -16.47 -20.41 4.63
CA LEU A 38 -16.96 -19.62 3.49
C LEU A 38 -17.01 -18.12 3.84
N MET A 39 -17.45 -17.79 5.07
CA MET A 39 -17.43 -16.42 5.58
C MET A 39 -16.00 -15.85 5.70
N LYS A 40 -15.01 -16.70 5.98
CA LYS A 40 -13.59 -16.34 6.06
C LYS A 40 -13.06 -15.94 4.69
N VAL A 41 -13.32 -16.73 3.64
CA VAL A 41 -12.86 -16.41 2.27
C VAL A 41 -13.44 -15.07 1.80
N ASP A 42 -14.75 -14.87 1.99
CA ASP A 42 -15.41 -13.61 1.62
C ASP A 42 -14.87 -12.43 2.44
N ALA A 43 -14.69 -12.61 3.75
CA ALA A 43 -14.12 -11.60 4.63
C ALA A 43 -12.67 -11.26 4.25
N GLU A 44 -11.84 -12.25 3.97
CA GLU A 44 -10.46 -12.06 3.51
C GLU A 44 -10.42 -11.33 2.18
N MET A 45 -11.34 -11.62 1.25
CA MET A 45 -11.44 -10.87 -0.01
C MET A 45 -11.81 -9.40 0.23
N ILE A 46 -12.77 -9.11 1.12
CA ILE A 46 -13.13 -7.74 1.50
C ILE A 46 -11.94 -7.02 2.13
N LEU A 47 -11.23 -7.68 3.04
CA LEU A 47 -10.04 -7.15 3.70
C LEU A 47 -8.90 -6.86 2.70
N LYS A 48 -8.70 -7.72 1.70
CA LYS A 48 -7.75 -7.50 0.60
C LYS A 48 -8.11 -6.30 -0.26
N VAL A 49 -9.38 -6.11 -0.57
CA VAL A 49 -9.81 -4.93 -1.32
C VAL A 49 -9.61 -3.68 -0.48
N SER A 50 -10.02 -3.70 0.79
CA SER A 50 -9.90 -2.56 1.71
C SER A 50 -8.45 -2.11 1.88
N ILE A 51 -7.51 -3.04 2.11
CA ILE A 51 -6.09 -2.70 2.28
C ILE A 51 -5.52 -2.07 1.00
N CYS A 52 -5.92 -2.56 -0.18
CA CYS A 52 -5.54 -2.01 -1.47
C CYS A 52 -6.09 -0.60 -1.68
N GLU A 53 -7.34 -0.33 -1.28
CA GLU A 53 -7.96 1.00 -1.36
C GLU A 53 -7.27 2.02 -0.44
N PHE A 54 -6.93 1.62 0.79
CA PHE A 54 -6.14 2.43 1.71
C PHE A 54 -4.79 2.78 1.09
N LEU A 55 -4.02 1.78 0.65
CA LEU A 55 -2.73 2.00 0.02
C LEU A 55 -2.85 2.93 -1.21
N LYS A 56 -3.88 2.75 -2.02
CA LYS A 56 -4.19 3.61 -3.17
C LYS A 56 -4.40 5.07 -2.78
N ILE A 57 -5.22 5.36 -1.78
CA ILE A 57 -5.48 6.74 -1.34
C ILE A 57 -4.20 7.40 -0.83
N HIS A 58 -3.43 6.67 -0.03
CA HIS A 58 -2.18 7.19 0.54
C HIS A 58 -1.10 7.36 -0.52
N LEU A 59 -1.01 6.44 -1.49
CA LEU A 59 -0.04 6.51 -2.60
C LEU A 59 -0.40 7.65 -3.52
N GLY A 60 -1.70 7.82 -3.79
CA GLY A 60 -2.26 8.96 -4.49
C GLY A 60 -1.82 10.29 -3.90
N LYS A 61 -1.88 10.42 -2.58
CA LYS A 61 -1.44 11.62 -1.86
C LYS A 61 0.08 11.81 -1.95
N GLY A 62 0.87 10.77 -1.69
CA GLY A 62 2.32 10.82 -1.77
C GLY A 62 2.82 11.19 -3.18
N MET A 63 2.30 10.52 -4.20
CA MET A 63 2.60 10.82 -5.60
C MET A 63 2.18 12.25 -5.96
N ASN A 64 1.00 12.71 -5.55
CA ASN A 64 0.58 14.10 -5.78
C ASN A 64 1.54 15.12 -5.15
N ILE A 65 2.11 14.83 -3.98
CA ILE A 65 3.12 15.70 -3.36
C ILE A 65 4.39 15.71 -4.20
N VAL A 66 4.84 14.55 -4.69
CA VAL A 66 6.04 14.45 -5.54
C VAL A 66 5.83 15.10 -6.91
N PHE A 67 4.66 14.92 -7.53
CA PHE A 67 4.28 15.54 -8.81
C PHE A 67 4.08 17.06 -8.68
N LYS A 68 3.64 17.55 -7.51
CA LYS A 68 3.57 18.98 -7.19
C LYS A 68 4.91 19.58 -6.79
N CYS A 69 6.04 18.92 -7.07
CA CYS A 69 7.37 19.45 -6.83
C CYS A 69 7.56 20.82 -7.51
N ASP A 70 7.40 21.89 -6.74
CA ASP A 70 7.71 23.25 -7.15
C ASP A 70 9.20 23.41 -7.46
N GLY A 71 10.06 22.50 -6.97
CA GLY A 71 11.47 22.43 -7.33
C GLY A 71 11.72 22.22 -8.83
N CYS A 72 10.82 21.56 -9.57
CA CYS A 72 10.96 21.43 -11.03
C CYS A 72 10.53 22.72 -11.77
N LYS A 73 9.57 23.50 -11.21
CA LYS A 73 9.20 24.84 -11.73
C LYS A 73 10.19 25.94 -11.34
N LEU A 74 10.72 25.91 -10.12
CA LEU A 74 11.66 26.90 -9.58
C LEU A 74 13.08 26.71 -10.12
N ASN A 75 13.44 25.49 -10.53
CA ASN A 75 14.75 25.19 -11.10
C ASN A 75 14.69 24.88 -12.60
N TYR A 76 13.82 25.55 -13.37
CA TYR A 76 13.77 25.43 -14.83
C TYR A 76 15.15 25.60 -15.50
N SER A 77 16.00 26.43 -14.88
CA SER A 77 17.36 26.73 -15.31
C SER A 77 18.38 25.62 -15.00
N ASN A 78 18.00 24.58 -14.23
CA ASN A 78 18.86 23.47 -13.86
C ASN A 78 18.51 22.20 -14.67
N GLN A 79 19.52 21.43 -15.08
CA GLN A 79 19.34 20.22 -15.90
C GLN A 79 18.48 19.14 -15.25
N LEU A 80 18.45 19.04 -13.91
CA LEU A 80 17.64 18.08 -13.16
C LEU A 80 16.15 18.46 -13.18
N GLY A 81 15.83 19.75 -13.08
CA GLY A 81 14.47 20.30 -13.19
C GLY A 81 13.93 20.13 -14.61
N HIS A 82 14.75 20.40 -15.62
CA HIS A 82 14.39 20.13 -17.03
C HIS A 82 14.13 18.64 -17.28
N LYS A 83 14.99 17.74 -16.78
CA LYS A 83 14.76 16.29 -16.91
C LYS A 83 13.47 15.83 -16.21
N CYS A 84 13.18 16.35 -15.03
CA CYS A 84 11.93 16.07 -14.30
C CYS A 84 10.67 16.45 -15.11
N LEU A 85 10.69 17.61 -15.77
CA LEU A 85 9.56 18.09 -16.57
C LEU A 85 9.33 17.27 -17.85
N MET A 86 10.41 16.81 -18.47
CA MET A 86 10.38 16.05 -19.71
C MET A 86 10.07 14.56 -19.53
N MET A 87 10.13 14.03 -18.30
CA MET A 87 9.67 12.67 -18.03
C MET A 87 8.16 12.58 -18.25
N ASP A 88 7.74 11.52 -18.93
CA ASP A 88 6.33 11.15 -18.97
C ASP A 88 5.85 10.65 -17.59
N ASP A 89 4.54 10.42 -17.48
CA ASP A 89 3.94 10.03 -16.21
C ASP A 89 4.39 8.63 -15.76
N GLU A 90 4.73 7.74 -16.69
CA GLU A 90 5.20 6.37 -16.40
C GLU A 90 6.64 6.38 -15.86
N GLU A 91 7.53 7.18 -16.47
CA GLU A 91 8.90 7.42 -16.00
C GLU A 91 8.91 8.12 -14.63
N LYS A 92 8.03 9.09 -14.42
CA LYS A 92 7.87 9.74 -13.11
C LYS A 92 7.36 8.75 -12.08
N LEU A 93 6.41 7.89 -12.44
CA LEU A 93 5.95 6.82 -11.55
C LEU A 93 7.13 5.96 -11.12
N ASP A 94 7.87 5.40 -12.07
CA ASP A 94 8.98 4.48 -11.75
C ASP A 94 10.02 5.14 -10.84
N LYS A 95 10.34 6.42 -11.13
CA LYS A 95 11.37 7.16 -10.41
C LYS A 95 10.95 7.62 -9.02
N TYR A 96 9.71 8.05 -8.87
CA TYR A 96 9.23 8.70 -7.65
C TYR A 96 8.35 7.82 -6.78
N PHE A 97 7.91 6.67 -7.26
CA PHE A 97 7.06 5.75 -6.51
C PHE A 97 7.70 5.31 -5.19
N ASN A 98 9.00 4.98 -5.21
CA ASN A 98 9.73 4.63 -3.99
C ASN A 98 9.83 5.81 -3.00
N VAL A 99 9.88 7.04 -3.50
CA VAL A 99 9.85 8.26 -2.67
C VAL A 99 8.46 8.49 -2.10
N ALA A 100 7.40 8.28 -2.89
CA ALA A 100 6.04 8.34 -2.40
C ALA A 100 5.80 7.30 -1.29
N LEU A 101 6.36 6.09 -1.43
CA LEU A 101 6.32 5.07 -0.38
C LEU A 101 7.00 5.48 0.92
N THR A 102 8.12 6.22 0.89
CA THR A 102 8.77 6.69 2.14
C THR A 102 8.01 7.81 2.83
N THR A 103 7.07 8.47 2.15
CA THR A 103 6.17 9.45 2.78
C THR A 103 5.02 8.79 3.56
N PHE A 104 4.95 7.46 3.56
CA PHE A 104 3.85 6.73 4.18
C PHE A 104 3.98 6.72 5.70
N ASN A 105 2.91 7.18 6.36
CA ASN A 105 2.71 6.85 7.77
C ASN A 105 1.95 5.52 7.86
N LEU A 106 2.68 4.40 7.73
CA LEU A 106 2.10 3.05 7.74
C LEU A 106 1.35 2.73 9.03
N LYS A 107 1.80 3.29 10.16
CA LYS A 107 1.07 3.19 11.42
C LYS A 107 -0.33 3.80 11.31
N HIS A 108 -0.46 4.97 10.69
CA HIS A 108 -1.76 5.61 10.48
C HIS A 108 -2.64 4.76 9.53
N ILE A 109 -2.07 4.26 8.43
CA ILE A 109 -2.78 3.37 7.50
C ILE A 109 -3.30 2.12 8.22
N ALA A 110 -2.47 1.51 9.08
CA ALA A 110 -2.87 0.33 9.85
C ALA A 110 -3.98 0.66 10.85
N ILE A 111 -3.91 1.81 11.54
CA ILE A 111 -4.94 2.27 12.47
C ILE A 111 -6.27 2.47 11.74
N ASP A 112 -6.28 3.19 10.61
CA ASP A 112 -7.50 3.45 9.86
C ASP A 112 -8.09 2.15 9.31
N PHE A 113 -7.23 1.26 8.77
CA PHE A 113 -7.64 -0.05 8.31
C PHE A 113 -8.28 -0.89 9.43
N VAL A 114 -7.68 -0.91 10.62
CA VAL A 114 -8.20 -1.62 11.80
C VAL A 114 -9.55 -1.05 12.22
N GLN A 115 -9.70 0.28 12.23
CA GLN A 115 -10.94 0.94 12.61
C GLN A 115 -12.08 0.61 11.64
N ASP A 116 -11.83 0.72 10.33
CA ASP A 116 -12.84 0.48 9.31
C ASP A 116 -13.20 -1.01 9.17
N ASN A 117 -12.28 -1.91 9.50
CA ASN A 117 -12.46 -3.35 9.36
C ASN A 117 -12.65 -4.09 10.69
N LYS A 118 -12.89 -3.39 11.80
CA LYS A 118 -12.93 -3.96 13.17
C LYS A 118 -13.75 -5.26 13.31
N LYS A 119 -14.88 -5.36 12.59
CA LYS A 119 -15.78 -6.54 12.61
C LYS A 119 -15.21 -7.77 11.88
N LEU A 120 -14.28 -7.54 10.96
CA LEU A 120 -13.65 -8.55 10.11
C LEU A 120 -12.24 -8.91 10.58
N LEU A 121 -11.64 -8.15 11.50
CA LEU A 121 -10.28 -8.41 12.01
C LEU A 121 -10.11 -9.81 12.61
N LYS A 122 -11.20 -10.40 13.12
CA LYS A 122 -11.20 -11.79 13.63
C LYS A 122 -10.83 -12.83 12.56
N PHE A 123 -10.97 -12.50 11.28
CA PHE A 123 -10.61 -13.36 10.15
C PHE A 123 -9.18 -13.15 9.67
N ILE A 124 -8.44 -12.18 10.23
CA ILE A 124 -7.03 -11.93 9.88
C ILE A 124 -6.13 -12.94 10.58
N THR A 125 -5.59 -13.86 9.78
CA THR A 125 -4.57 -14.84 10.17
C THR A 125 -3.19 -14.43 9.66
N GLU A 126 -2.15 -15.21 9.98
CA GLU A 126 -0.86 -15.04 9.30
C GLU A 126 -0.96 -15.35 7.80
N GLU A 127 -1.75 -16.38 7.45
CA GLU A 127 -2.00 -16.79 6.05
C GLU A 127 -2.64 -15.68 5.21
N PHE A 128 -3.48 -14.83 5.82
CA PHE A 128 -4.02 -13.64 5.16
C PHE A 128 -2.89 -12.75 4.63
N PHE A 129 -1.88 -12.44 5.46
CA PHE A 129 -0.75 -11.60 5.05
C PHE A 129 0.15 -12.30 4.03
N ASP A 130 0.27 -13.62 4.10
CA ASP A 130 1.00 -14.38 3.09
C ASP A 130 0.28 -14.41 1.74
N SER A 131 -1.05 -14.32 1.76
CA SER A 131 -1.89 -14.24 0.57
C SER A 131 -2.02 -12.84 -0.04
N LEU A 132 -1.48 -11.80 0.63
CA LEU A 132 -1.28 -10.48 0.04
C LEU A 132 -0.11 -10.57 -0.94
N ASP A 133 -0.43 -10.99 -2.17
CA ASP A 133 0.56 -11.06 -3.23
C ASP A 133 1.05 -9.65 -3.58
N GLU A 134 2.36 -9.50 -3.54
CA GLU A 134 3.08 -8.30 -3.91
C GLU A 134 2.81 -7.91 -5.37
N SER A 135 2.59 -8.90 -6.24
CA SER A 135 2.18 -8.69 -7.63
C SER A 135 0.78 -8.07 -7.70
N TYR A 136 -0.17 -8.59 -6.92
CA TYR A 136 -1.55 -8.10 -6.84
C TYR A 136 -1.59 -6.63 -6.39
N ILE A 137 -0.80 -6.29 -5.36
CA ILE A 137 -0.77 -4.92 -4.83
C ILE A 137 -0.04 -3.99 -5.79
N THR A 138 1.09 -4.41 -6.36
CA THR A 138 1.81 -3.61 -7.36
C THR A 138 0.93 -3.34 -8.58
N ASP A 139 0.18 -4.33 -9.06
CA ASP A 139 -0.73 -4.19 -10.20
C ASP A 139 -1.94 -3.32 -9.87
N PHE A 140 -2.52 -3.47 -8.67
CA PHE A 140 -3.62 -2.63 -8.21
C PHE A 140 -3.21 -1.15 -8.12
N VAL A 141 -1.98 -0.93 -7.65
CA VAL A 141 -1.39 0.40 -7.51
C VAL A 141 -1.00 1.00 -8.85
N ARG A 142 -0.41 0.20 -9.76
CA ARG A 142 -0.02 0.66 -11.10
C ARG A 142 -1.22 1.03 -11.95
N LYS A 143 -2.36 0.35 -11.83
CA LYS A 143 -3.61 0.70 -12.53
C LYS A 143 -4.15 2.12 -12.22
N LEU A 144 -3.53 2.87 -11.32
CA LEU A 144 -3.94 4.22 -10.93
C LEU A 144 -3.31 5.32 -11.78
N TYR A 145 -2.27 4.99 -12.54
CA TYR A 145 -1.47 5.91 -13.33
C TYR A 145 -1.05 5.26 -14.64
#